data_AF-A0A821H9W9-F1
#
_entry.id   AF-A0A821H9W9-F1
#
_cell.length_a   1.000
_cell.length_b   1.000
_cell.length_c   1.000
_cell.angle_alpha   90.00
_cell.angle_beta   90.00
_cell.angle_gamma   90.00
#
_symmetry.space_group_name_H-M   'P 1'
#
loop_
_entity.id
_entity.type
_entity.pdbx_description
1 polymer ?
#
loop_
_entity_poly.entity_id
_entity_poly.type
_entity_poly.pdbx_seq_one_letter_code
_entity_poly.pdbx_strand_id
1 'polypeptide(L)'
;MTFNKCSVRGKLYGYMMDEAGNEVQDIEKLNAIDFQGKDSDFEWYDKKLLDAIEQNDNDVHKFFTLLSLCHTVMSEEKNGEIIYQAQSPDDHALVSASRTFGFTFIV
;
A
#
# COMPACT_ATOMS: atom_id res chain seq x y z
N MET A 1 -9.93 -0.15 8.33
CA MET A 1 -8.51 0.17 8.60
C MET A 1 -7.86 0.52 7.27
N THR A 2 -6.87 1.42 7.26
CA THR A 2 -6.19 1.87 6.03
C THR A 2 -4.68 1.81 6.19
N PHE A 3 -3.99 1.52 5.09
CA PHE A 3 -2.52 1.54 5.05
C PHE A 3 -2.05 2.96 4.73
N ASN A 4 -1.52 3.65 5.74
CA ASN A 4 -1.19 5.08 5.62
C ASN A 4 0.31 5.36 5.53
N LYS A 5 1.14 4.59 6.26
CA LYS A 5 2.58 4.82 6.41
C LYS A 5 3.31 3.52 6.64
N CYS A 6 4.57 3.45 6.24
CA CYS A 6 5.44 2.31 6.55
C CYS A 6 6.90 2.72 6.71
N SER A 7 7.68 1.83 7.33
CA SER A 7 9.13 1.96 7.44
C SER A 7 9.77 0.71 6.86
N VAL A 8 10.62 0.88 5.85
CA VAL A 8 11.36 -0.21 5.22
C VAL A 8 12.85 0.10 5.36
N ARG A 9 13.59 -0.77 6.06
CA ARG A 9 15.03 -0.61 6.32
C ARG A 9 15.42 0.77 6.88
N GLY A 10 14.56 1.33 7.75
CA GLY A 10 14.80 2.63 8.38
C GLY A 10 14.48 3.84 7.49
N LYS A 11 14.00 3.63 6.25
CA LYS A 11 13.42 4.69 5.42
C LYS A 11 11.92 4.74 5.63
N LEU A 12 11.40 5.94 5.91
CA LEU A 12 9.99 6.19 6.16
C LEU A 12 9.27 6.56 4.86
N TYR A 13 8.06 6.04 4.69
CA TYR A 13 7.17 6.30 3.55
C TYR A 13 5.76 6.68 4.04
N GLY A 14 5.08 7.52 3.27
CA GLY A 14 3.77 8.07 3.66
C GLY A 14 3.86 9.31 4.55
N TYR A 15 5.06 9.87 4.72
CA TYR A 15 5.30 11.14 5.42
C TYR A 15 5.54 12.24 4.39
N MET A 16 4.53 13.11 4.22
CA MET A 16 4.65 14.29 3.40
C MET A 16 5.23 15.43 4.25
N MET A 17 6.27 16.09 3.75
CA MET A 17 6.91 17.21 4.44
C MET A 17 6.64 18.50 3.65
N ASP A 18 6.41 19.60 4.36
CA ASP A 18 6.33 20.93 3.77
C ASP A 18 7.73 21.49 3.44
N GLU A 19 7.79 22.67 2.80
CA GLU A 19 9.06 23.34 2.48
C GLU A 19 9.88 23.71 3.73
N ALA A 20 9.24 23.78 4.90
CA ALA A 20 9.88 24.06 6.18
C ALA A 20 10.34 22.77 6.91
N GLY A 21 10.13 21.59 6.33
CA GLY A 21 10.51 20.29 6.89
C GLY A 21 9.56 19.77 7.96
N ASN A 22 8.39 20.38 8.14
CA ASN A 22 7.36 19.87 9.04
C ASN A 22 6.48 18.84 8.31
N GLU A 23 5.97 17.88 9.07
CA GLU A 23 4.99 16.93 8.55
C GLU A 23 3.70 17.65 8.17
N VAL A 24 3.27 17.47 6.91
CA VAL A 24 2.00 17.98 6.40
C VAL A 24 0.87 17.19 7.07
N GLN A 25 0.13 17.84 7.96
CA GLN A 25 -1.02 17.23 8.63
C GLN A 25 -2.28 17.25 7.76
N ASP A 26 -2.42 18.25 6.89
CA ASP A 26 -3.55 18.40 5.96
C ASP A 26 -3.29 17.66 4.64
N ILE A 27 -3.31 16.33 4.70
CA ILE A 27 -3.07 15.46 3.53
C ILE A 27 -4.21 15.62 2.48
N GLU A 28 -5.40 16.07 2.89
CA GLU A 28 -6.57 16.33 2.03
C GLU A 28 -6.32 17.39 0.93
N LYS A 29 -5.30 18.24 1.08
CA LYS A 29 -4.91 19.22 0.06
C LYS A 29 -3.99 18.63 -1.02
N LEU A 30 -3.48 17.41 -0.80
CA LEU A 30 -2.63 16.71 -1.73
C LEU A 30 -3.50 15.85 -2.65
N ASN A 31 -3.09 15.73 -3.91
CA ASN A 31 -3.75 14.82 -4.83
C ASN A 31 -3.28 13.39 -4.53
N ALA A 32 -4.21 12.51 -4.20
CA ALA A 32 -3.93 11.08 -4.10
C ALA A 32 -3.40 10.57 -5.45
N ILE A 33 -2.48 9.62 -5.37
CA ILE A 33 -1.97 8.93 -6.54
C ILE A 33 -3.07 8.01 -7.08
N ASP A 34 -3.30 8.08 -8.38
CA ASP A 34 -4.29 7.24 -9.04
C ASP A 34 -3.70 5.87 -9.33
N PHE A 35 -4.35 4.83 -8.82
CA PHE A 35 -3.97 3.44 -9.02
C PHE A 35 -5.11 2.68 -9.69
N GLN A 36 -4.77 1.88 -10.70
CA GLN A 36 -5.76 1.01 -11.33
C GLN A 36 -6.06 -0.18 -10.40
N GLY A 37 -7.35 -0.38 -10.12
CA GLY A 37 -7.80 -1.54 -9.32
C GLY A 37 -7.48 -1.45 -7.82
N LYS A 38 -7.30 -0.24 -7.28
CA LYS A 38 -7.24 0.00 -5.83
C LYS A 38 -8.62 -0.18 -5.19
N ASP A 39 -8.65 -0.50 -3.91
CA ASP A 39 -9.88 -0.44 -3.13
C ASP A 39 -10.35 1.02 -2.97
N SER A 40 -11.67 1.20 -2.84
CA SER A 40 -12.30 2.53 -2.78
C SER A 40 -11.70 3.42 -1.69
N ASP A 41 -11.34 2.80 -0.57
CA ASP A 41 -10.90 3.49 0.66
C ASP A 41 -9.37 3.61 0.74
N PHE A 42 -8.64 3.15 -0.29
CA PHE A 42 -7.19 3.25 -0.34
C PHE A 42 -6.75 4.58 -0.95
N GLU A 43 -6.03 5.37 -0.17
CA GLU A 43 -5.44 6.64 -0.60
C GLU A 43 -3.96 6.66 -0.25
N TRP A 44 -3.14 7.06 -1.21
CA TRP A 44 -1.70 7.17 -1.02
C TRP A 44 -1.14 8.38 -1.76
N TYR A 45 -0.21 9.09 -1.12
CA TYR A 45 0.24 10.41 -1.57
C TYR A 45 1.76 10.48 -1.80
N ASP A 46 2.53 9.55 -1.24
CA ASP A 46 3.99 9.60 -1.26
C ASP A 46 4.58 8.88 -2.49
N LYS A 47 5.08 9.67 -3.44
CA LYS A 47 5.73 9.17 -4.65
C LYS A 47 7.02 8.41 -4.38
N LYS A 48 7.71 8.67 -3.26
CA LYS A 48 9.02 8.03 -2.95
C LYS A 48 8.91 6.52 -2.84
N LEU A 49 7.74 6.01 -2.43
CA LEU A 49 7.51 4.58 -2.34
C LEU A 49 7.34 3.95 -3.72
N LEU A 50 6.59 4.61 -4.61
CA LEU A 50 6.44 4.17 -6.00
C LEU A 50 7.78 4.19 -6.71
N ASP A 51 8.55 5.28 -6.57
CA ASP A 51 9.88 5.40 -7.15
C ASP A 51 10.81 4.25 -6.69
N ALA A 52 10.72 3.85 -5.42
CA ALA A 52 11.50 2.73 -4.90
C ALA A 52 11.06 1.37 -5.46
N ILE A 53 9.75 1.17 -5.67
CA ILE A 53 9.22 -0.03 -6.33
C ILE A 53 9.68 -0.08 -7.79
N GLU A 54 9.55 1.01 -8.54
CA GLU A 54 9.94 1.13 -9.95
C GLU A 54 11.45 0.92 -10.14
N GLN A 55 12.27 1.39 -9.19
CA GLN A 55 13.72 1.19 -9.18
C GLN A 55 14.14 -0.23 -8.75
N ASN A 56 13.19 -1.13 -8.48
CA ASN A 56 13.44 -2.48 -7.98
C ASN A 56 14.26 -2.51 -6.68
N ASP A 57 13.96 -1.60 -5.74
CA ASP A 57 14.54 -1.63 -4.41
C ASP A 57 14.22 -2.98 -3.75
N ASN A 58 15.27 -3.74 -3.44
CA ASN A 58 15.15 -5.11 -3.00
C ASN A 58 14.43 -5.23 -1.65
N ASP A 59 14.64 -4.27 -0.76
CA ASP A 59 14.03 -4.29 0.57
C ASP A 59 12.54 -3.94 0.50
N VAL A 60 12.17 -2.98 -0.35
CA VAL A 60 10.77 -2.62 -0.60
C VAL A 60 10.00 -3.77 -1.26
N HIS A 61 10.61 -4.43 -2.26
CA HIS A 61 10.01 -5.59 -2.91
C HIS A 61 9.81 -6.76 -1.94
N LYS A 62 10.83 -7.07 -1.12
CA LYS A 62 10.70 -8.09 -0.07
C LYS A 62 9.64 -7.74 0.96
N PHE A 63 9.55 -6.47 1.34
CA PHE A 63 8.54 -5.98 2.27
C PHE A 63 7.13 -6.24 1.75
N PHE A 64 6.82 -5.83 0.50
CA PHE A 64 5.50 -6.06 -0.07
C PHE A 64 5.22 -7.54 -0.39
N THR A 65 6.24 -8.30 -0.79
CA THR A 65 6.11 -9.76 -0.96
C THR A 65 5.76 -10.44 0.37
N LEU A 66 6.35 -9.97 1.49
CA LEU A 66 6.01 -10.49 2.81
C LEU A 66 4.57 -10.13 3.19
N LEU A 67 4.15 -8.89 2.95
CA LEU A 67 2.78 -8.45 3.22
C LEU A 67 1.74 -9.19 2.37
N SER A 68 2.08 -9.63 1.16
CA SER A 68 1.20 -10.42 0.29
C SER A 68 1.22 -11.93 0.56
N LEU A 69 2.04 -12.41 1.51
CA LEU A 69 2.18 -13.85 1.80
C LEU A 69 1.96 -14.20 3.28
N CYS A 70 2.26 -13.28 4.19
CA CYS A 70 2.22 -13.51 5.64
C CYS A 70 0.90 -13.02 6.25
N HIS A 71 -0.22 -13.53 5.77
CA HIS A 71 -1.56 -13.19 6.25
C HIS A 71 -2.49 -14.40 6.20
N THR A 72 -3.69 -14.26 6.75
CA THR A 72 -4.76 -15.29 6.69
C THR A 72 -5.88 -14.96 5.69
N VAL A 73 -5.74 -13.86 4.95
CA VAL A 73 -6.69 -13.44 3.90
C VAL A 73 -6.78 -14.48 2.78
N MET A 74 -8.01 -14.76 2.34
CA MET A 74 -8.29 -15.60 1.18
C MET A 74 -8.69 -14.72 -0.02
N SER A 75 -8.21 -15.05 -1.22
CA SER A 75 -8.66 -14.43 -2.47
C SER A 75 -9.77 -15.26 -3.12
N GLU A 76 -10.82 -14.59 -3.61
CA GLU A 76 -11.89 -15.18 -4.42
C GLU A 76 -12.01 -14.40 -5.73
N GLU A 77 -12.04 -15.08 -6.87
CA GLU A 77 -12.32 -14.43 -8.15
C GLU A 77 -13.83 -14.43 -8.42
N LYS A 78 -14.41 -13.24 -8.60
CA LYS A 78 -15.83 -13.07 -8.91
C LYS A 78 -15.98 -12.07 -10.04
N ASN A 79 -16.59 -12.52 -11.14
CA ASN A 79 -16.79 -11.69 -12.35
C ASN A 79 -15.49 -11.08 -12.92
N GLY A 80 -14.35 -11.77 -12.78
CA GLY A 80 -13.04 -11.27 -13.21
C GLY A 80 -12.37 -10.27 -12.26
N GLU A 81 -12.96 -10.04 -11.08
CA GLU A 81 -12.37 -9.23 -10.01
C GLU A 81 -11.93 -10.11 -8.86
N ILE A 82 -10.75 -9.83 -8.31
CA ILE A 82 -10.25 -10.46 -7.10
C ILE A 82 -10.88 -9.77 -5.89
N ILE A 83 -11.51 -10.56 -5.01
CA ILE A 83 -12.10 -10.11 -3.75
C ILE A 83 -11.31 -10.74 -2.60
N TYR A 84 -10.88 -9.92 -1.64
CA TYR A 84 -10.14 -10.37 -0.46
C TYR A 84 -11.05 -10.54 0.74
N GLN A 85 -11.14 -11.76 1.26
CA GLN A 85 -11.88 -12.10 2.47
C GLN A 85 -10.90 -12.23 3.66
N ALA A 86 -11.04 -11.36 4.66
CA ALA A 86 -10.15 -11.31 5.81
C ALA A 86 -10.93 -11.45 7.13
N GLN A 87 -10.35 -12.13 8.11
CA GLN A 87 -10.88 -12.23 9.48
C GLN A 87 -10.55 -10.98 10.33
N SER A 88 -9.55 -10.20 9.91
CA SER A 88 -9.12 -8.97 10.58
C SER A 88 -9.08 -7.81 9.57
N PRO A 89 -9.53 -6.60 9.96
CA PRO A 89 -9.43 -5.42 9.11
C PRO A 89 -7.98 -4.98 8.87
N ASP A 90 -7.04 -5.31 9.76
CA ASP A 90 -5.63 -4.99 9.59
C ASP A 90 -5.00 -5.83 8.47
N ASP A 91 -5.23 -7.15 8.50
CA ASP A 91 -4.80 -8.08 7.45
C ASP A 91 -5.35 -7.64 6.08
N HIS A 92 -6.62 -7.25 6.03
CA HIS A 92 -7.24 -6.76 4.80
C HIS A 92 -6.53 -5.51 4.27
N ALA A 93 -6.26 -4.52 5.13
CA ALA A 93 -5.61 -3.28 4.73
C ALA A 93 -4.18 -3.52 4.18
N LEU A 94 -3.43 -4.46 4.77
CA LEU A 94 -2.08 -4.82 4.32
C LEU A 94 -2.08 -5.51 2.95
N VAL A 95 -3.00 -6.45 2.73
CA VAL A 95 -3.10 -7.18 1.44
C VAL A 95 -3.65 -6.29 0.33
N SER A 96 -4.64 -5.45 0.65
CA SER A 96 -5.17 -4.43 -0.26
C SER A 96 -4.09 -3.43 -0.71
N ALA A 97 -3.27 -2.95 0.23
CA ALA A 97 -2.14 -2.10 -0.09
C ALA A 97 -1.13 -2.81 -1.00
N SER A 98 -0.78 -4.06 -0.67
CA SER A 98 0.15 -4.85 -1.47
C SER A 98 -0.32 -5.02 -2.91
N ARG A 99 -1.60 -5.38 -3.11
CA ARG A 99 -2.23 -5.43 -4.44
C ARG A 99 -2.14 -4.09 -5.16
N THR A 100 -2.46 -2.99 -4.47
CA THR A 100 -2.45 -1.64 -5.06
C THR A 100 -1.05 -1.25 -5.56
N PHE A 101 -0.01 -1.67 -4.84
CA PHE A 101 1.39 -1.49 -5.24
C PHE A 101 1.93 -2.56 -6.21
N GLY A 102 1.07 -3.43 -6.74
CA GLY A 102 1.42 -4.42 -7.77
C GLY A 102 1.83 -5.81 -7.24
N PHE A 103 1.72 -6.05 -5.94
CA PHE A 103 2.02 -7.33 -5.29
C PHE A 103 0.71 -8.05 -4.94
N THR A 104 0.05 -8.57 -5.97
CA THR A 104 -1.26 -9.23 -5.85
C THR A 104 -1.12 -10.66 -5.34
N PHE A 105 -1.87 -10.99 -4.28
CA PHE A 105 -2.02 -12.35 -3.79
C PHE A 105 -3.18 -13.05 -4.50
N ILE A 106 -2.93 -14.24 -5.06
CA ILE A 106 -3.93 -15.07 -5.74
C ILE A 106 -3.75 -16.50 -5.25
N VAL A 107 -4.85 -17.18 -4.91
CA VAL A 107 -4.92 -18.60 -4.53
C VAL A 107 -5.77 -19.40 -5.51
#